data_AF-A0A511F6V5-F1
#
_entry.id   AF-A0A511F6V5-F1
#
_cell.length_a   1.000
_cell.length_b   1.000
_cell.length_c   1.000
_cell.angle_alpha   90.00
_cell.angle_beta   90.00
_cell.angle_gamma   90.00
#
_symmetry.space_group_name_H-M   'P 1'
#
loop_
_entity.id
_entity.type
_entity.pdbx_description
1 polymer ?
#
loop_
_entity_poly.entity_id
_entity_poly.type
_entity_poly.pdbx_seq_one_letter_code
_entity_poly.pdbx_strand_id
1 'polypeptide(L)'
;MIARIRKSIEEKDRGFTLVELLVVMIIIGILAAIAIPVFLNQRKKAAETSAKADVSTIGKEIAAYFVDGTENLTVATTAGAAGAPSTWTMTAGAGAGTPVTSGTLSNGNTASGSATASTGAFCVAVDPALDGASTWKYTETGLAKGAC
;
A
#
# COMPACT_ATOMS: atom_id res chain seq x y z
N MET A 1 27.49 55.33 29.63
CA MET A 1 27.42 53.87 29.38
C MET A 1 26.42 53.48 28.27
N ILE A 2 25.52 54.36 27.81
CA ILE A 2 24.47 54.05 26.81
C ILE A 2 24.99 54.04 25.35
N ALA A 3 26.09 54.73 25.04
CA ALA A 3 26.62 54.85 23.68
C ALA A 3 27.21 53.54 23.09
N ARG A 4 27.71 52.62 23.93
CA ARG A 4 28.28 51.33 23.47
C ARG A 4 27.21 50.30 23.07
N ILE A 5 26.00 50.40 23.61
CA ILE A 5 24.91 49.45 23.33
C ILE A 5 24.28 49.74 21.96
N ARG A 6 24.23 51.01 21.53
CA ARG A 6 23.72 51.38 20.19
C ARG A 6 24.61 50.88 19.05
N LYS A 7 25.94 50.90 19.24
CA LYS A 7 26.90 50.45 18.23
C LYS A 7 26.81 48.94 17.93
N SER A 8 26.43 48.11 18.90
CA SER A 8 26.30 46.66 18.70
C SER A 8 24.99 46.22 18.02
N ILE A 9 23.98 47.08 17.97
CA ILE A 9 22.70 46.83 17.27
C ILE A 9 22.83 47.23 15.79
N GLU A 10 23.54 48.32 15.50
CA GLU A 10 23.77 48.82 14.13
C GLU A 10 24.71 47.93 13.30
N GLU A 11 25.59 47.14 13.93
CA GLU A 11 26.53 46.23 13.23
C GLU A 11 25.99 44.80 13.02
N LYS A 12 24.78 44.46 13.50
CA LYS A 12 24.35 43.04 13.59
C LYS A 12 22.97 42.65 13.04
N ASP A 13 22.18 43.56 12.50
CA ASP A 13 20.94 43.19 11.80
C ASP A 13 21.14 43.17 10.27
N ARG A 14 21.88 42.15 9.79
CA ARG A 14 21.84 41.78 8.37
C ARG A 14 20.56 40.98 8.14
N GLY A 15 19.48 41.67 7.82
CA GLY A 15 18.22 41.04 7.40
C GLY A 15 18.42 40.21 6.12
N PHE A 16 17.68 39.11 6.02
CA PHE A 16 17.63 38.27 4.83
C PHE A 16 17.00 39.08 3.68
N THR A 17 17.66 39.18 2.54
CA THR A 17 17.14 39.97 1.41
C THR A 17 16.02 39.20 0.70
N LEU A 18 15.03 39.92 0.17
CA LEU A 18 13.97 39.31 -0.65
C LEU A 18 14.53 38.58 -1.87
N VAL A 19 15.66 39.06 -2.42
CA VAL A 19 16.33 38.45 -3.56
C VAL A 19 16.92 37.08 -3.18
N GLU A 20 17.50 36.95 -1.99
CA GLU A 20 17.99 35.66 -1.49
C GLU A 20 16.84 34.65 -1.34
N LEU A 21 15.67 35.07 -0.84
CA LEU A 21 14.52 34.15 -0.71
C LEU A 21 13.95 33.78 -2.07
N LEU A 22 13.95 34.72 -3.02
CA LEU A 22 13.48 34.48 -4.37
C LEU A 22 14.31 33.39 -5.06
N VAL A 23 15.64 33.48 -5.01
CA VAL A 23 16.53 32.50 -5.64
C VAL A 23 16.35 31.11 -5.02
N VAL A 24 16.20 31.03 -3.69
CA VAL A 24 15.96 29.75 -2.99
C VAL A 24 14.64 29.12 -3.44
N MET A 25 13.56 29.89 -3.53
CA MET A 25 12.26 29.38 -3.99
C MET A 25 12.30 28.90 -5.45
N ILE A 26 13.08 29.58 -6.31
CA ILE A 26 13.29 29.13 -7.70
C ILE A 26 13.99 27.77 -7.72
N ILE A 27 15.05 27.59 -6.93
CA ILE A 27 15.80 26.33 -6.87
C ILE A 27 14.90 25.21 -6.32
N ILE A 28 14.19 25.44 -5.21
CA ILE A 28 13.25 24.46 -4.64
C ILE A 28 12.13 24.13 -5.64
N GLY A 29 11.63 25.13 -6.38
CA GLY A 29 10.61 24.94 -7.42
C GLY A 29 11.08 24.01 -8.53
N ILE A 30 12.31 24.18 -9.01
CA ILE A 30 12.91 23.30 -10.03
C ILE A 30 13.08 21.87 -9.50
N LEU A 31 13.59 21.72 -8.27
CA LEU A 31 13.76 20.41 -7.65
C LEU A 31 12.42 19.70 -7.42
N ALA A 32 11.41 20.42 -6.92
CA ALA A 32 10.07 19.89 -6.67
C ALA A 32 9.38 19.43 -7.96
N ALA A 33 9.52 20.19 -9.05
CA ALA A 33 8.94 19.84 -10.35
C ALA A 33 9.39 18.47 -10.86
N ILE A 34 10.64 18.08 -10.61
CA ILE A 34 11.19 16.77 -11.00
C ILE A 34 10.89 15.72 -9.92
N ALA A 35 11.03 16.07 -8.64
CA ALA A 35 10.93 15.12 -7.54
C ALA A 35 9.50 14.60 -7.32
N ILE A 36 8.48 15.45 -7.43
CA ILE A 36 7.08 15.09 -7.18
C ILE A 36 6.59 13.96 -8.11
N PRO A 37 6.68 14.06 -9.46
CA PRO A 37 6.19 13.00 -10.33
C PRO A 37 6.94 11.68 -10.14
N VAL A 38 8.27 11.74 -9.91
CA VAL A 38 9.08 10.55 -9.63
C VAL A 38 8.62 9.90 -8.32
N PHE A 39 8.45 10.67 -7.26
CA PHE A 39 8.00 10.16 -5.97
C PHE A 39 6.60 9.53 -6.05
N LEU A 40 5.65 10.16 -6.74
CA LEU A 40 4.31 9.62 -6.94
C LEU A 40 4.34 8.29 -7.71
N ASN A 41 5.16 8.18 -8.75
CA ASN A 41 5.33 6.93 -9.49
C ASN A 41 5.98 5.83 -8.64
N GLN A 42 6.98 6.15 -7.82
CA GLN A 42 7.59 5.19 -6.91
C GLN A 42 6.60 4.69 -5.86
N ARG A 43 5.79 5.60 -5.28
CA ARG A 43 4.71 5.25 -4.34
C ARG A 43 3.70 4.31 -4.98
N LYS A 44 3.31 4.54 -6.25
CA LYS A 44 2.44 3.64 -7.01
C LYS A 44 3.05 2.27 -7.25
N LYS A 45 4.32 2.21 -7.67
CA LYS A 45 5.04 0.93 -7.85
C LYS A 45 5.16 0.16 -6.53
N ALA A 46 5.39 0.85 -5.42
CA ALA A 46 5.45 0.22 -4.10
C ALA A 46 4.10 -0.39 -3.71
N ALA A 47 2.99 0.32 -3.94
CA ALA A 47 1.64 -0.18 -3.71
C ALA A 47 1.32 -1.42 -4.57
N GLU A 48 1.66 -1.38 -5.86
CA GLU A 48 1.45 -2.54 -6.76
C GLU A 48 2.33 -3.74 -6.37
N THR A 49 3.58 -3.50 -5.95
CA THR A 49 4.49 -4.56 -5.49
C THR A 49 3.97 -5.21 -4.20
N SER A 50 3.45 -4.40 -3.29
CA SER A 50 2.83 -4.85 -2.05
C SER A 50 1.58 -5.70 -2.32
N ALA A 51 0.66 -5.25 -3.18
CA ALA A 51 -0.52 -6.01 -3.57
C ALA A 51 -0.15 -7.35 -4.25
N LYS A 52 0.88 -7.33 -5.12
CA LYS A 52 1.41 -8.53 -5.77
C LYS A 52 2.00 -9.54 -4.79
N ALA A 53 2.68 -9.07 -3.76
CA ALA A 53 3.21 -9.94 -2.71
C ALA A 53 2.07 -10.55 -1.88
N ASP A 54 1.12 -9.73 -1.43
CA ASP A 54 -0.02 -10.17 -0.63
C ASP A 54 -0.86 -11.22 -1.40
N VAL A 55 -1.23 -10.94 -2.66
CA VAL A 55 -2.05 -11.88 -3.46
C VAL A 55 -1.31 -13.18 -3.77
N SER A 56 0.01 -13.13 -3.96
CA SER A 56 0.80 -14.34 -4.20
C SER A 56 0.88 -15.21 -2.96
N THR A 57 0.98 -14.61 -1.77
CA THR A 57 0.93 -15.34 -0.50
C THR A 57 -0.43 -16.02 -0.37
N ILE A 58 -1.54 -15.28 -0.53
CA ILE A 58 -2.87 -15.86 -0.38
C ILE A 58 -3.13 -16.97 -1.40
N GLY A 59 -2.76 -16.76 -2.67
CA GLY A 59 -2.92 -17.79 -3.71
C GLY A 59 -2.17 -19.09 -3.40
N LYS A 60 -0.99 -19.00 -2.79
CA LYS A 60 -0.24 -20.19 -2.33
C LYS A 60 -0.91 -20.88 -1.15
N GLU A 61 -1.48 -20.12 -0.21
CA GLU A 61 -2.22 -20.68 0.92
C GLU A 61 -3.51 -21.39 0.46
N ILE A 62 -4.20 -20.86 -0.55
CA ILE A 62 -5.33 -21.54 -1.20
C ILE A 62 -4.88 -22.87 -1.81
N ALA A 63 -3.81 -22.85 -2.60
CA ALA A 63 -3.27 -24.06 -3.21
C ALA A 63 -2.80 -25.09 -2.18
N ALA A 64 -2.19 -24.63 -1.06
CA ALA A 64 -1.78 -25.48 0.04
C ALA A 64 -2.99 -26.12 0.75
N TYR A 65 -4.09 -25.38 0.93
CA TYR A 65 -5.30 -25.94 1.52
C TYR A 65 -5.87 -27.11 0.71
N PHE A 66 -5.93 -27.00 -0.62
CA PHE A 66 -6.49 -28.05 -1.48
C PHE A 66 -5.60 -29.30 -1.62
N VAL A 67 -4.46 -29.36 -0.95
CA VAL A 67 -3.70 -30.61 -0.80
C VAL A 67 -4.48 -31.61 0.04
N ASP A 68 -5.11 -31.15 1.13
CA ASP A 68 -5.83 -32.01 2.09
C ASP A 68 -7.33 -31.63 2.24
N GLY A 69 -7.68 -30.37 1.94
CA GLY A 69 -9.01 -29.80 2.07
C GLY A 69 -9.90 -30.09 0.87
N THR A 70 -11.20 -30.26 1.13
CA THR A 70 -12.21 -30.60 0.10
C THR A 70 -13.40 -29.64 0.07
N GLU A 71 -13.34 -28.56 0.85
CA GLU A 71 -14.42 -27.58 0.94
C GLU A 71 -14.13 -26.36 0.07
N ASN A 72 -15.20 -25.68 -0.37
CA ASN A 72 -15.06 -24.39 -1.04
C ASN A 72 -14.50 -23.36 -0.07
N LEU A 73 -13.66 -22.46 -0.58
CA LEU A 73 -13.08 -21.38 0.20
C LEU A 73 -13.65 -20.03 -0.22
N THR A 74 -13.73 -19.14 0.76
CA THR A 74 -13.92 -17.71 0.54
C THR A 74 -12.78 -16.95 1.20
N VAL A 75 -12.31 -15.90 0.53
CA VAL A 75 -11.30 -14.97 1.06
C VAL A 75 -11.96 -13.62 1.20
N ALA A 76 -11.89 -13.06 2.41
CA ALA A 76 -12.41 -11.74 2.69
C ALA A 76 -11.43 -10.93 3.52
N THR A 77 -11.52 -9.61 3.39
CA THR A 77 -10.79 -8.68 4.25
C THR A 77 -11.59 -8.36 5.49
N THR A 78 -10.92 -8.38 6.63
CA THR A 78 -11.39 -7.75 7.86
C THR A 78 -10.59 -6.48 8.08
N ALA A 79 -11.27 -5.34 8.08
CA ALA A 79 -10.62 -4.07 8.34
C ALA A 79 -10.04 -4.06 9.77
N GLY A 80 -8.78 -3.64 9.90
CA GLY A 80 -8.18 -3.41 11.21
C GLY A 80 -8.86 -2.24 11.93
N ALA A 81 -8.79 -2.23 13.26
CA ALA A 81 -9.11 -1.02 14.03
C ALA A 81 -8.18 0.14 13.61
N ALA A 82 -8.52 1.38 13.96
CA ALA A 82 -7.71 2.55 13.61
C ALA A 82 -6.23 2.36 14.05
N GLY A 83 -5.32 2.36 13.07
CA GLY A 83 -3.88 2.16 13.29
C GLY A 83 -3.41 0.69 13.30
N ALA A 84 -4.31 -0.28 13.18
CA ALA A 84 -3.98 -1.69 12.99
C ALA A 84 -4.01 -2.08 11.50
N PRO A 85 -3.16 -3.03 11.06
CA PRO A 85 -3.22 -3.54 9.69
C PRO A 85 -4.54 -4.29 9.46
N SER A 86 -5.08 -4.19 8.24
CA SER A 86 -6.16 -5.07 7.79
C SER A 86 -5.67 -6.51 7.77
N THR A 87 -6.57 -7.46 7.97
CA THR A 87 -6.28 -8.89 7.84
C THR A 87 -7.10 -9.49 6.72
N TRP A 88 -6.60 -10.55 6.12
CA TRP A 88 -7.38 -11.42 5.27
C TRP A 88 -7.68 -12.71 6.01
N THR A 89 -8.87 -13.25 5.81
CA THR A 89 -9.30 -14.52 6.39
C THR A 89 -9.77 -15.43 5.28
N MET A 90 -9.25 -16.65 5.27
CA MET A 90 -9.74 -17.75 4.45
C MET A 90 -10.72 -18.58 5.27
N THR A 91 -11.91 -18.77 4.74
CA THR A 91 -12.99 -19.49 5.41
C THR A 91 -13.46 -20.64 4.53
N ALA A 92 -13.50 -21.85 5.09
CA ALA A 92 -13.97 -23.04 4.42
C ALA A 92 -15.47 -23.29 4.69
N GLY A 93 -16.19 -23.69 3.65
CA GLY A 93 -17.64 -23.94 3.68
C GLY A 93 -18.47 -22.80 3.07
N ALA A 94 -19.75 -23.08 2.79
CA ALA A 94 -20.68 -22.07 2.28
C ALA A 94 -21.23 -21.20 3.44
N GLY A 95 -21.01 -19.88 3.40
CA GLY A 95 -21.52 -18.92 4.39
C GLY A 95 -20.50 -18.53 5.47
N ALA A 96 -20.93 -18.37 6.72
CA ALA A 96 -20.06 -18.13 7.89
C ALA A 96 -19.35 -19.43 8.30
N GLY A 97 -18.53 -19.95 7.40
CA GLY A 97 -17.80 -21.21 7.57
C GLY A 97 -16.67 -21.13 8.60
N THR A 98 -15.85 -22.16 8.66
CA THR A 98 -14.76 -22.26 9.65
C THR A 98 -13.53 -21.52 9.14
N PRO A 99 -12.93 -20.58 9.92
CA PRO A 99 -11.67 -19.96 9.54
C PRO A 99 -10.59 -21.04 9.41
N VAL A 100 -9.95 -21.10 8.25
CA VAL A 100 -8.88 -22.04 7.94
C VAL A 100 -7.53 -21.42 8.25
N THR A 101 -7.32 -20.22 7.72
CA THR A 101 -6.07 -19.47 7.86
C THR A 101 -6.35 -17.98 7.74
N SER A 102 -5.43 -17.17 8.23
CA SER A 102 -5.50 -15.72 8.15
C SER A 102 -4.12 -15.13 8.14
N GLY A 103 -4.01 -13.90 7.62
CA GLY A 103 -2.77 -13.15 7.65
C GLY A 103 -3.04 -11.66 7.61
N THR A 104 -1.98 -10.87 7.74
CA THR A 104 -2.05 -9.42 7.60
C THR A 104 -1.97 -9.02 6.13
N LEU A 105 -2.69 -7.95 5.78
CA LEU A 105 -2.57 -7.26 4.49
C LEU A 105 -1.67 -6.05 4.66
N SER A 106 -0.80 -5.85 3.70
CA SER A 106 0.15 -4.75 3.70
C SER A 106 -0.56 -3.44 3.31
N ASN A 107 -0.10 -2.30 3.84
CA ASN A 107 -0.47 -0.95 3.37
C ASN A 107 -1.98 -0.65 3.23
N GLY A 108 -2.83 -1.31 4.03
CA GLY A 108 -4.29 -1.13 3.96
C GLY A 108 -4.93 -1.78 2.73
N ASN A 109 -4.22 -2.64 2.01
CA ASN A 109 -4.77 -3.41 0.90
C ASN A 109 -6.01 -4.20 1.34
N THR A 110 -6.87 -4.51 0.37
CA THR A 110 -8.04 -5.37 0.59
C THR A 110 -7.95 -6.59 -0.33
N ALA A 111 -8.11 -7.78 0.24
CA ALA A 111 -8.25 -9.04 -0.48
C ALA A 111 -9.72 -9.47 -0.60
N SER A 112 -10.04 -10.08 -1.74
CA SER A 112 -11.30 -10.78 -1.98
C SER A 112 -11.05 -11.99 -2.86
N GLY A 113 -11.81 -13.07 -2.69
CA GLY A 113 -11.62 -14.25 -3.51
C GLY A 113 -12.51 -15.42 -3.14
N SER A 114 -12.48 -16.43 -4.00
CA SER A 114 -13.19 -17.68 -3.80
C SER A 114 -12.46 -18.82 -4.48
N ALA A 115 -12.62 -20.03 -3.91
CA ALA A 115 -12.15 -21.26 -4.53
C ALA A 115 -13.24 -22.32 -4.51
N THR A 116 -13.31 -23.10 -5.59
CA THR A 116 -14.31 -24.15 -5.77
C THR A 116 -13.63 -25.51 -5.75
N ALA A 117 -13.86 -26.29 -4.70
CA ALA A 117 -13.20 -27.57 -4.48
C ALA A 117 -13.45 -28.58 -5.59
N SER A 118 -14.68 -28.64 -6.12
CA SER A 118 -15.06 -29.64 -7.14
C SER A 118 -14.29 -29.50 -8.45
N THR A 119 -13.76 -28.32 -8.74
CA THR A 119 -13.02 -28.02 -9.98
C THR A 119 -11.55 -27.68 -9.74
N GLY A 120 -11.13 -27.53 -8.48
CA GLY A 120 -9.83 -26.96 -8.09
C GLY A 120 -9.70 -25.45 -8.38
N ALA A 121 -10.50 -24.90 -9.29
CA ALA A 121 -10.45 -23.51 -9.72
C ALA A 121 -10.61 -22.51 -8.56
N PHE A 122 -9.64 -21.61 -8.44
CA PHE A 122 -9.69 -20.46 -7.55
C PHE A 122 -9.33 -19.14 -8.23
N CYS A 123 -9.83 -18.06 -7.64
CA CYS A 123 -9.37 -16.71 -7.92
C CYS A 123 -9.34 -15.92 -6.62
N VAL A 124 -8.21 -15.30 -6.34
CA VAL A 124 -8.07 -14.29 -5.29
C VAL A 124 -7.51 -13.02 -5.89
N ALA A 125 -8.07 -11.88 -5.52
CA ALA A 125 -7.63 -10.55 -5.91
C ALA A 125 -7.23 -9.73 -4.68
N VAL A 126 -6.23 -8.88 -4.85
CA VAL A 126 -5.85 -7.85 -3.88
C VAL A 126 -5.90 -6.50 -4.56
N ASP A 127 -6.72 -5.63 -3.99
CA ASP A 127 -6.85 -4.23 -4.36
C ASP A 127 -5.93 -3.38 -3.48
N PRO A 128 -4.98 -2.64 -4.07
CA PRO A 128 -4.15 -1.72 -3.33
C PRO A 128 -4.98 -0.54 -2.78
N ALA A 129 -4.68 -0.10 -1.55
CA ALA A 129 -5.36 1.05 -0.94
C ALA A 129 -5.08 2.39 -1.65
N LEU A 130 -4.00 2.44 -2.44
CA LEU A 130 -3.60 3.64 -3.15
C LEU A 130 -4.44 3.82 -4.42
N ASP A 131 -5.15 4.93 -4.51
CA ASP A 131 -5.93 5.27 -5.69
C ASP A 131 -5.05 5.33 -6.97
N GLY A 132 -5.59 4.78 -8.05
CA GLY A 132 -4.90 4.63 -9.33
C GLY A 132 -3.83 3.54 -9.39
N ALA A 133 -3.57 2.78 -8.32
CA ALA A 133 -2.76 1.56 -8.38
C ALA A 133 -3.58 0.38 -8.90
N SER A 134 -2.91 -0.57 -9.56
CA SER A 134 -3.59 -1.69 -10.22
C SER A 134 -3.93 -2.83 -9.25
N THR A 135 -5.15 -3.37 -9.33
CA THR A 135 -5.54 -4.65 -8.72
C THR A 135 -4.78 -5.81 -9.35
N TRP A 136 -4.39 -6.78 -8.52
CA TRP A 136 -3.73 -8.01 -8.95
C TRP A 136 -4.53 -9.22 -8.50
N LYS A 137 -4.56 -10.26 -9.34
CA LYS A 137 -5.17 -11.55 -9.03
C LYS A 137 -4.22 -12.71 -9.17
N TYR A 138 -4.52 -13.77 -8.45
CA TYR A 138 -3.87 -15.06 -8.55
C TYR A 138 -4.93 -16.15 -8.78
N THR A 139 -4.68 -16.99 -9.77
CA THR A 139 -5.55 -18.09 -10.22
C THR A 139 -4.71 -19.33 -10.49
N GLU A 140 -5.32 -20.43 -10.96
CA GLU A 140 -4.59 -21.62 -11.44
C GLU A 140 -3.52 -21.30 -12.51
N THR A 141 -3.80 -20.28 -13.33
CA THR A 141 -2.89 -19.85 -14.40
C THR A 141 -1.75 -18.95 -13.90
N GLY A 142 -1.72 -18.67 -12.60
CA GLY A 142 -0.75 -17.82 -11.94
C GLY A 142 -1.25 -16.39 -11.72
N LEU A 143 -0.27 -15.50 -11.55
CA LEU A 143 -0.49 -14.09 -11.23
C LEU A 143 -0.78 -13.26 -12.49
N ALA A 144 -1.86 -12.50 -12.46
CA ALA A 144 -2.23 -11.56 -13.51
C ALA A 144 -2.76 -10.24 -12.93
N LYS A 145 -2.82 -9.20 -13.77
CA LYS A 145 -3.46 -7.92 -13.41
C LYS A 145 -4.98 -8.03 -13.61
N GLY A 146 -5.75 -7.41 -12.73
CA GLY A 146 -7.21 -7.34 -12.78
C GLY A 146 -7.89 -8.02 -11.60
N ALA A 147 -9.22 -7.92 -11.57
CA ALA A 147 -10.06 -8.52 -10.55
C ALA A 147 -10.41 -9.99 -10.85
N CYS A 148 -10.86 -10.67 -9.80
CA CYS A 148 -11.73 -11.82 -9.89
C CYS A 148 -13.15 -11.33 -10.26
#